data_AF-A0A7U9RHC2-F1
#
_entry.id   AF-A0A7U9RHC2-F1
#
_cell.length_a   1.000
_cell.length_b   1.000
_cell.length_c   1.000
_cell.angle_alpha   90.00
_cell.angle_beta   90.00
_cell.angle_gamma   90.00
#
_symmetry.space_group_name_H-M   'P 1'
#
loop_
_entity.id
_entity.type
_entity.pdbx_description
1 polymer ?
#
loop_
_entity_poly.entity_id
_entity_poly.type
_entity_poly.pdbx_seq_one_letter_code
_entity_poly.pdbx_strand_id
1 'polypeptide(L)'
;MRRKSLTEKHSMENMKKEFEESYELLSEVNEAFHIKMQKIYKKKNMDVDKFCAYTDLHKKFYKEFLREGYIPRMDTFVSMCMGFGLDLATAESLLASTRFSFDKRNKIHCAYIFLLTRYQGLCIEDCNRILNELGIDEEKHLLGTFYKDDREERKNNKKKKLYKLKGMSLKSTFFIY
;
A
#
# COMPACT_ATOMS: atom_id res chain seq x y z
N MET A 1 16.35 -12.15 40.13
CA MET A 1 16.49 -11.04 39.17
C MET A 1 16.39 -9.72 39.95
N ARG A 2 17.51 -9.04 40.24
CA ARG A 2 17.53 -7.78 41.02
C ARG A 2 16.99 -6.65 40.13
N ARG A 3 15.84 -6.06 40.48
CA ARG A 3 15.40 -4.80 39.89
C ARG A 3 16.39 -3.71 40.35
N LYS A 4 17.00 -2.99 39.41
CA LYS A 4 17.79 -1.79 39.75
C LYS A 4 16.81 -0.73 40.27
N SER A 5 17.01 -0.23 41.49
CA SER A 5 16.36 0.99 41.96
C SER A 5 17.09 2.19 41.35
N LEU A 6 16.35 3.26 41.01
CA LEU A 6 16.95 4.54 40.67
C LEU A 6 17.83 4.97 41.85
N THR A 7 19.14 5.02 41.65
CA THR A 7 20.04 5.69 42.59
C THR A 7 19.83 7.20 42.45
N GLU A 8 19.89 7.90 43.58
CA GLU A 8 19.45 9.29 43.86
C GLU A 8 20.14 10.40 43.03
N LYS A 9 20.82 10.08 41.92
CA LYS A 9 21.56 11.02 41.07
C LYS A 9 20.83 11.48 39.81
N HIS A 10 19.64 10.96 39.54
CA HIS A 10 18.76 11.50 38.51
C HIS A 10 17.52 12.06 39.17
N SER A 11 17.51 13.38 39.35
CA SER A 11 16.25 14.10 39.54
C SER A 11 15.29 13.66 38.43
N MET A 12 14.04 13.37 38.77
CA MET A 12 12.99 13.10 37.79
C MET A 12 12.92 14.17 36.70
N GLU A 13 13.33 15.41 37.04
CA GLU A 13 13.44 16.53 36.13
C GLU A 13 14.52 16.32 35.06
N ASN A 14 15.69 15.79 35.43
CA ASN A 14 16.77 15.51 34.48
C ASN A 14 16.39 14.37 33.53
N MET A 15 15.70 13.32 34.03
CA MET A 15 15.20 12.23 33.18
C MET A 15 14.16 12.71 32.17
N LYS A 16 13.25 13.60 32.58
CA LYS A 16 12.28 14.20 31.66
C LYS A 16 12.99 15.00 30.57
N LYS A 17 13.98 15.81 30.95
CA LYS A 17 14.75 16.61 30.00
C LYS A 17 15.51 15.74 29.00
N GLU A 18 16.21 14.71 29.46
CA GLU A 18 16.92 13.75 28.59
C GLU A 18 15.97 13.00 27.66
N PHE A 19 14.78 12.63 28.15
CA PHE A 19 13.74 12.01 27.33
C PHE A 19 13.23 12.95 26.24
N GLU A 20 12.87 14.20 26.57
CA GLU A 20 12.38 15.17 25.59
C GLU A 20 13.43 15.49 24.52
N GLU A 21 14.70 15.71 24.92
CA GLU A 21 15.80 15.93 23.96
C GLU A 21 15.98 14.72 23.02
N SER A 22 15.90 13.50 23.57
CA SER A 22 15.98 12.27 22.76
C SER A 22 14.77 12.11 21.84
N TYR A 23 13.58 12.46 22.33
CA TYR A 23 12.34 12.37 21.57
C TYR A 23 12.32 13.37 20.41
N GLU A 24 12.69 14.63 20.66
CA GLU A 24 12.80 15.67 19.64
C GLU A 24 13.76 15.22 18.53
N LEU A 25 14.99 14.83 18.89
CA LEU A 25 15.97 14.33 17.92
C LEU A 25 15.44 13.13 17.11
N LEU A 26 14.83 12.15 17.77
CA LEU A 26 14.26 10.99 17.08
C LEU A 26 13.09 11.37 16.17
N SER A 27 12.28 12.35 16.56
CA SER A 27 11.13 12.81 15.78
C SER A 27 11.57 13.57 14.52
N GLU A 28 12.65 14.35 14.60
CA GLU A 28 13.22 15.06 13.45
C GLU A 28 13.87 14.11 12.45
N VAL A 29 14.60 13.10 12.94
CA VAL A 29 15.30 12.14 12.07
C VAL A 29 14.31 11.14 11.43
N ASN A 30 13.22 10.80 12.12
CA ASN A 30 12.23 9.84 11.63
C ASN A 30 11.02 10.53 11.03
N GLU A 31 11.19 11.03 9.80
CA GLU A 31 10.13 11.73 9.09
C GLU A 31 8.86 10.88 8.94
N ALA A 32 7.71 11.53 9.16
CA ALA A 32 6.41 10.93 8.97
C ALA A 32 6.18 10.53 7.49
N PHE A 33 5.34 9.51 7.30
CA PHE A 33 5.06 8.94 5.98
C PHE A 33 4.65 10.00 4.94
N HIS A 34 3.71 10.87 5.28
CA HIS A 34 3.20 11.91 4.37
C HIS A 34 4.29 12.91 3.94
N ILE A 35 5.25 13.25 4.82
CA ILE A 35 6.40 14.11 4.50
C ILE A 35 7.35 13.41 3.51
N LYS A 36 7.67 12.13 3.77
CA LYS A 36 8.46 11.33 2.83
C LYS A 36 7.77 11.23 1.46
N MET A 37 6.44 11.04 1.44
CA MET A 37 5.65 11.01 0.21
C MET A 37 5.68 12.35 -0.55
N GLN A 38 5.54 13.48 0.14
CA GLN A 38 5.67 14.81 -0.47
C GLN A 38 7.03 14.99 -1.17
N LYS A 39 8.12 14.57 -0.52
CA LYS A 39 9.47 14.62 -1.12
C LYS A 39 9.58 13.73 -2.35
N ILE A 40 9.01 12.52 -2.31
CA ILE A 40 9.00 11.60 -3.46
C ILE A 40 8.20 12.21 -4.63
N TYR A 41 7.01 12.76 -4.36
CA TYR A 41 6.17 13.40 -5.37
C TYR A 41 6.91 14.55 -6.05
N LYS A 42 7.54 15.43 -5.25
CA LYS A 42 8.35 16.54 -5.76
C LYS A 42 9.53 16.05 -6.60
N LYS A 43 10.31 15.09 -6.09
CA LYS A 43 11.49 14.56 -6.79
C LYS A 43 11.15 13.87 -8.12
N LYS A 44 9.99 13.19 -8.18
CA LYS A 44 9.52 12.51 -9.40
C LYS A 44 8.64 13.39 -10.30
N ASN A 45 8.43 14.67 -9.95
CA ASN A 45 7.51 15.58 -10.62
C ASN A 45 6.13 14.93 -10.88
N MET A 46 5.60 14.34 -9.79
CA MET A 46 4.37 13.56 -9.80
C MET A 46 3.16 14.50 -9.71
N ASP A 47 2.26 14.37 -10.68
CA ASP A 47 0.94 14.98 -10.68
C ASP A 47 -0.14 13.89 -10.59
N VAL A 48 -1.41 14.29 -10.52
CA VAL A 48 -2.53 13.36 -10.34
C VAL A 48 -2.64 12.37 -11.50
N ASP A 49 -2.40 12.83 -12.73
CA ASP A 49 -2.58 12.02 -13.93
C ASP A 49 -1.47 10.97 -14.05
N LYS A 50 -0.21 11.37 -13.83
CA LYS A 50 0.92 10.44 -13.75
C LYS A 50 0.76 9.43 -12.61
N PHE A 51 0.29 9.89 -11.46
CA PHE A 51 0.03 9.00 -10.33
C PHE A 51 -0.98 7.91 -10.71
N CYS A 52 -2.11 8.29 -11.31
CA CYS A 52 -3.12 7.34 -11.74
C CYS A 52 -2.58 6.40 -12.82
N ALA A 53 -1.87 6.93 -13.82
CA ALA A 53 -1.33 6.15 -14.93
C ALA A 53 -0.25 5.13 -14.52
N TYR A 54 0.55 5.43 -13.50
CA TYR A 54 1.62 4.54 -13.08
C TYR A 54 1.20 3.53 -12.01
N THR A 55 0.23 3.90 -11.17
CA THR A 55 -0.14 3.08 -10.00
C THR A 55 -1.46 2.34 -10.18
N ASP A 56 -2.22 2.62 -11.25
CA ASP A 56 -3.60 2.18 -11.46
C ASP A 56 -4.53 2.47 -10.26
N LEU A 57 -4.13 3.40 -9.38
CA LEU A 57 -4.91 3.84 -8.25
C LEU A 57 -5.76 5.04 -8.64
N HIS A 58 -7.00 5.06 -8.15
CA HIS A 58 -7.89 6.19 -8.33
C HIS A 58 -7.31 7.47 -7.70
N LYS A 59 -7.56 8.60 -8.38
CA LYS A 59 -7.08 9.96 -8.02
C LYS A 59 -7.30 10.40 -6.57
N LYS A 60 -8.22 9.75 -5.84
CA LYS A 60 -8.43 10.02 -4.41
C LYS A 60 -7.17 9.69 -3.60
N PHE A 61 -6.49 8.59 -3.95
CA PHE A 61 -5.33 8.12 -3.21
C PHE A 61 -4.14 9.07 -3.33
N TYR A 62 -4.05 9.83 -4.42
CA TYR A 62 -3.06 10.91 -4.57
C TYR A 62 -3.05 11.86 -3.36
N LYS A 63 -4.23 12.31 -2.93
CA LYS A 63 -4.35 13.21 -1.77
C LYS A 63 -4.22 12.45 -0.45
N GLU A 64 -4.73 11.22 -0.38
CA GLU A 64 -4.63 10.39 0.83
C GLU A 64 -3.17 10.13 1.22
N PHE A 65 -2.28 9.82 0.27
CA PHE A 65 -0.86 9.60 0.52
C PHE A 65 -0.13 10.83 1.08
N LEU A 66 -0.67 12.03 0.89
CA LEU A 66 -0.14 13.29 1.40
C LEU A 66 -0.82 13.72 2.71
N ARG A 67 -1.85 13.01 3.16
CA ARG A 67 -2.57 13.32 4.40
C ARG A 67 -1.82 12.77 5.61
N GLU A 68 -1.68 13.61 6.62
CA GLU A 68 -1.12 13.20 7.91
C GLU A 68 -1.93 12.04 8.53
N GLY A 69 -1.21 11.08 9.11
CA GLY A 69 -1.80 9.91 9.75
C GLY A 69 -2.47 8.90 8.81
N TYR A 70 -2.45 9.11 7.48
CA TYR A 70 -2.98 8.11 6.55
C TYR A 70 -2.10 6.86 6.51
N ILE A 71 -2.76 5.71 6.63
CA ILE A 71 -2.13 4.39 6.57
C ILE A 71 -2.74 3.64 5.39
N PRO A 72 -1.99 3.46 4.29
CA PRO A 72 -2.47 2.70 3.14
C PRO A 72 -2.60 1.22 3.48
N ARG A 73 -3.54 0.53 2.85
CA ARG A 73 -3.52 -0.94 2.83
C ARG A 73 -2.31 -1.42 2.04
N MET A 74 -1.87 -2.66 2.31
CA MET A 74 -0.64 -3.19 1.71
C MET A 74 -0.71 -3.29 0.18
N ASP A 75 -1.85 -3.68 -0.39
CA ASP A 75 -2.11 -3.67 -1.84
C ASP A 75 -1.94 -2.25 -2.44
N THR A 76 -2.57 -1.26 -1.81
CA THR A 76 -2.50 0.14 -2.23
C THR A 76 -1.08 0.71 -2.10
N PHE A 77 -0.38 0.37 -1.01
CA PHE A 77 1.00 0.78 -0.77
C PHE A 77 1.94 0.21 -1.84
N VAL A 78 1.85 -1.10 -2.10
CA VAL A 78 2.72 -1.78 -3.08
C VAL A 78 2.42 -1.27 -4.49
N SER A 79 1.17 -1.00 -4.83
CA SER A 79 0.80 -0.38 -6.12
C SER A 79 1.49 0.96 -6.32
N MET A 80 1.52 1.80 -5.27
CA MET A 80 2.24 3.06 -5.29
C MET A 80 3.75 2.84 -5.47
N CYS A 81 4.35 1.93 -4.70
CA CYS A 81 5.79 1.64 -4.81
C CYS A 81 6.18 1.13 -6.20
N MET A 82 5.39 0.21 -6.77
CA MET A 82 5.66 -0.34 -8.11
C MET A 82 5.54 0.73 -9.19
N GLY A 83 4.44 1.50 -9.19
CA GLY A 83 4.26 2.58 -10.16
C GLY A 83 5.32 3.67 -10.06
N PHE A 84 5.83 3.92 -8.86
CA PHE A 84 6.90 4.89 -8.67
C PHE A 84 8.28 4.29 -8.94
N GLY A 85 8.39 2.98 -9.15
CA GLY A 85 9.66 2.27 -9.23
C GLY A 85 10.49 2.54 -7.97
N LEU A 86 9.94 2.27 -6.79
CA LEU A 86 10.66 2.28 -5.52
C LEU A 86 11.19 0.88 -5.22
N ASP A 87 12.42 0.81 -4.70
CA ASP A 87 13.02 -0.45 -4.29
C ASP A 87 12.48 -0.92 -2.94
N LEU A 88 12.78 -2.16 -2.57
CA LEU A 88 12.37 -2.74 -1.29
C LEU A 88 12.86 -1.90 -0.09
N ALA A 89 14.10 -1.42 -0.12
CA ALA A 89 14.69 -0.66 0.99
C ALA A 89 13.93 0.67 1.23
N THR A 90 13.59 1.39 0.15
CA THR A 90 12.78 2.61 0.26
C THR A 90 11.36 2.28 0.71
N ALA A 91 10.77 1.20 0.22
CA ALA A 91 9.44 0.75 0.62
C ALA A 91 9.38 0.39 2.12
N GLU A 92 10.36 -0.34 2.64
CA GLU A 92 10.48 -0.67 4.06
C GLU A 92 10.68 0.58 4.93
N SER A 93 11.49 1.54 4.48
CA SER A 93 11.67 2.83 5.18
C SER A 93 10.37 3.65 5.24
N LEU A 94 9.54 3.59 4.20
CA LEU A 94 8.23 4.23 4.19
C LEU A 94 7.23 3.53 5.12
N LEU A 95 7.18 2.20 5.11
CA LEU A 95 6.31 1.42 6.00
C LEU A 95 6.70 1.58 7.47
N ALA A 96 8.00 1.67 7.77
CA ALA A 96 8.47 1.93 9.13
C ALA A 96 7.90 3.24 9.69
N SER A 97 7.74 4.27 8.84
CA SER A 97 7.10 5.54 9.22
C SER A 97 5.59 5.42 9.49
N THR A 98 4.93 4.31 9.13
CA THR A 98 3.52 4.03 9.45
C THR A 98 3.36 3.01 10.59
N ARG A 99 4.46 2.52 11.17
CA ARG A 99 4.52 1.42 12.16
C ARG A 99 4.07 0.06 11.61
N PHE A 100 4.04 -0.11 10.28
CA PHE A 100 3.76 -1.38 9.63
C PHE A 100 5.03 -1.97 9.01
N SER A 101 5.00 -3.26 8.69
CA SER A 101 6.07 -3.95 7.99
C SER A 101 5.50 -5.10 7.15
N PHE A 102 6.32 -5.65 6.27
CA PHE A 102 5.95 -6.86 5.55
C PHE A 102 6.01 -8.08 6.48
N ASP A 103 4.92 -8.83 6.58
CA ASP A 103 4.88 -10.10 7.28
C ASP A 103 5.47 -11.21 6.41
N LYS A 104 6.67 -11.69 6.76
CA LYS A 104 7.38 -12.75 6.05
C LYS A 104 6.73 -14.14 6.19
N ARG A 105 5.72 -14.29 7.05
CA ARG A 105 4.91 -15.51 7.16
C ARG A 105 3.68 -15.47 6.26
N ASN A 106 3.34 -14.30 5.73
CA ASN A 106 2.22 -14.12 4.83
C ASN A 106 2.68 -14.26 3.36
N LYS A 107 2.16 -15.28 2.67
CA LYS A 107 2.48 -15.56 1.26
C LYS A 107 2.26 -14.33 0.35
N ILE A 108 1.22 -13.55 0.59
CA ILE A 108 0.90 -12.34 -0.20
C ILE A 108 1.97 -11.27 -0.02
N HIS A 109 2.40 -11.03 1.22
CA HIS A 109 3.46 -10.07 1.51
C HIS A 109 4.80 -10.53 0.92
N CYS A 110 5.10 -11.83 0.96
CA CYS A 110 6.27 -12.38 0.29
C CYS A 110 6.23 -12.18 -1.23
N ALA A 111 5.06 -12.32 -1.87
CA ALA A 111 4.91 -12.02 -3.29
C ALA A 111 5.12 -10.53 -3.60
N TYR A 112 4.62 -9.62 -2.75
CA TYR A 112 4.88 -8.19 -2.88
C TYR A 112 6.36 -7.84 -2.72
N ILE A 113 7.04 -8.43 -1.72
CA ILE A 113 8.49 -8.28 -1.54
C ILE A 113 9.22 -8.76 -2.81
N PHE A 114 8.81 -9.90 -3.35
CA PHE A 114 9.41 -10.46 -4.57
C PHE A 114 9.26 -9.51 -5.77
N LEU A 115 8.09 -8.91 -5.97
CA LEU A 115 7.87 -7.88 -6.99
C LEU A 115 8.78 -6.66 -6.78
N LEU A 116 8.81 -6.11 -5.57
CA LEU A 116 9.63 -4.94 -5.23
C LEU A 116 11.14 -5.20 -5.37
N THR A 117 11.57 -6.46 -5.25
CA THR A 117 12.99 -6.83 -5.32
C THR A 117 13.44 -7.15 -6.75
N ARG A 118 12.58 -7.78 -7.56
CA ARG A 118 12.99 -8.35 -8.86
C ARG A 118 12.39 -7.65 -10.07
N TYR A 119 11.29 -6.94 -9.88
CA TYR A 119 10.39 -6.49 -10.94
C TYR A 119 10.00 -5.01 -10.78
N GLN A 120 10.80 -4.25 -10.05
CA GLN A 120 10.58 -2.82 -9.79
C GLN A 120 10.33 -2.04 -11.09
N GLY A 121 9.28 -1.23 -11.09
CA GLY A 121 8.92 -0.38 -12.23
C GLY A 121 8.12 -1.08 -13.35
N LEU A 122 7.81 -2.38 -13.21
CA LEU A 122 6.82 -3.01 -14.06
C LEU A 122 5.43 -2.37 -13.88
N CYS A 123 4.65 -2.36 -14.96
CA CYS A 123 3.28 -1.87 -14.89
C CYS A 123 2.43 -2.77 -14.00
N ILE A 124 1.35 -2.21 -13.48
CA ILE A 124 0.47 -2.89 -12.53
C ILE A 124 -0.20 -4.11 -13.14
N GLU A 125 -0.54 -4.08 -14.43
CA GLU A 125 -1.10 -5.22 -15.13
C GLU A 125 -0.16 -6.43 -15.12
N ASP A 126 1.12 -6.25 -15.48
CA ASP A 126 2.10 -7.34 -15.48
C ASP A 126 2.43 -7.81 -14.07
N CYS A 127 2.47 -6.91 -13.08
CA CYS A 127 2.57 -7.30 -11.68
C CYS A 127 1.41 -8.22 -11.26
N ASN A 128 0.19 -7.88 -11.65
CA ASN A 128 -1.00 -8.68 -11.35
C ASN A 128 -0.98 -10.03 -12.08
N ARG A 129 -0.45 -10.11 -13.30
CA ARG A 129 -0.21 -11.39 -13.99
C ARG A 129 0.74 -12.28 -13.20
N ILE A 130 1.86 -11.73 -12.72
CA ILE A 130 2.80 -12.46 -11.86
C ILE A 130 2.12 -12.93 -10.56
N LEU A 131 1.33 -12.07 -9.91
CA LEU A 131 0.59 -12.46 -8.69
C LEU A 131 -0.37 -13.62 -8.94
N ASN A 132 -1.09 -13.61 -10.06
CA ASN A 132 -1.98 -14.70 -10.44
C ASN A 132 -1.21 -16.02 -10.63
N GLU A 133 -0.06 -15.99 -11.32
CA GLU A 133 0.80 -17.17 -11.50
C GLU A 133 1.36 -17.71 -10.17
N LEU A 134 1.55 -16.83 -9.17
CA LEU A 134 1.93 -17.21 -7.80
C LEU A 134 0.75 -17.75 -6.97
N GLY A 135 -0.45 -17.82 -7.55
CA GLY A 135 -1.68 -18.25 -6.90
C GLY A 135 -2.28 -17.20 -5.95
N ILE A 136 -2.12 -15.91 -6.28
CA ILE A 136 -2.76 -14.77 -5.61
C ILE A 136 -3.68 -14.11 -6.63
N ASP A 137 -4.91 -14.63 -6.72
CA ASP A 137 -5.92 -14.23 -7.71
C ASP A 137 -7.14 -13.53 -7.09
N GLU A 138 -7.20 -13.45 -5.76
CA GLU A 138 -8.22 -12.72 -5.05
C GLU A 138 -8.08 -11.21 -5.29
N GLU A 139 -9.13 -10.56 -5.80
CA GLU A 139 -9.12 -9.14 -6.20
C GLU A 139 -8.65 -8.17 -5.11
N LYS A 140 -8.86 -8.48 -3.83
CA LYS A 140 -8.39 -7.66 -2.69
C LYS A 140 -6.86 -7.70 -2.48
N HIS A 141 -6.16 -8.60 -3.16
CA HIS A 141 -4.72 -8.81 -3.08
C HIS A 141 -4.01 -8.48 -4.39
N LEU A 142 -4.76 -8.05 -5.40
CA LEU A 142 -4.20 -7.51 -6.63
C LEU A 142 -3.92 -6.01 -6.46
N LEU A 143 -2.95 -5.53 -7.23
CA LEU A 143 -2.51 -4.14 -7.24
C LEU A 143 -3.43 -3.26 -8.10
N GLY A 144 -3.43 -1.97 -7.83
CA GLY A 144 -4.30 -0.96 -8.44
C GLY A 144 -5.66 -0.85 -7.74
N THR A 145 -6.57 -0.09 -8.33
CA THR A 145 -7.95 0.03 -7.86
C THR A 145 -8.93 -0.67 -8.78
N PHE A 146 -9.46 -1.81 -8.34
CA PHE A 146 -10.65 -2.42 -8.95
C PHE A 146 -11.90 -1.68 -8.46
N TYR A 147 -12.33 -0.65 -9.20
CA TYR A 147 -13.58 0.06 -8.89
C TYR A 147 -14.82 -0.80 -9.16
N LYS A 148 -15.98 -0.31 -8.71
CA LYS A 148 -17.26 -1.05 -8.74
C LYS A 148 -17.74 -1.36 -10.17
N ASP A 149 -17.40 -0.54 -11.17
CA ASP A 149 -17.83 -0.78 -12.56
C ASP A 149 -17.20 -2.05 -13.14
N ASP A 150 -15.89 -2.26 -12.92
CA ASP A 150 -15.24 -3.53 -13.27
C ASP A 150 -15.77 -4.72 -12.45
N ARG A 151 -16.19 -4.48 -11.20
CA ARG A 151 -16.76 -5.53 -10.34
C ARG A 151 -18.17 -5.93 -10.75
N GLU A 152 -19.02 -5.02 -11.21
CA GLU A 152 -20.33 -5.34 -11.76
C GLU A 152 -20.23 -6.00 -13.13
N GLU A 153 -19.35 -5.51 -14.00
CA GLU A 153 -19.11 -6.09 -15.31
C GLU A 153 -18.50 -7.51 -15.20
N ARG A 154 -17.57 -7.74 -14.27
CA ARG A 154 -17.01 -9.08 -14.01
C ARG A 154 -17.97 -9.99 -13.26
N LYS A 155 -18.79 -9.49 -12.33
CA LYS A 155 -19.90 -10.28 -11.75
C LYS A 155 -20.85 -10.72 -12.84
N ASN A 156 -21.24 -9.82 -13.75
CA ASN A 156 -22.09 -10.13 -14.89
C ASN A 156 -21.42 -11.12 -15.85
N ASN A 157 -20.11 -11.01 -16.09
CA ASN A 157 -19.37 -11.93 -16.95
C ASN A 157 -19.17 -13.32 -16.29
N LYS A 158 -18.88 -13.39 -14.98
CA LYS A 158 -18.88 -14.66 -14.22
C LYS A 158 -20.27 -15.31 -14.22
N LYS A 159 -21.34 -14.53 -14.02
CA LYS A 159 -22.73 -15.01 -14.10
C LYS A 159 -23.03 -15.56 -15.49
N LYS A 160 -22.75 -14.80 -16.55
CA LYS A 160 -22.92 -15.22 -17.96
C LYS A 160 -22.15 -16.50 -18.28
N LYS A 161 -20.91 -16.62 -17.83
CA LYS A 161 -20.09 -17.84 -18.02
C LYS A 161 -20.68 -19.04 -17.28
N LEU A 162 -21.17 -18.85 -16.06
CA LEU A 162 -21.87 -19.88 -15.27
C LEU A 162 -23.20 -20.33 -15.92
N TYR A 163 -23.97 -19.39 -16.47
CA TYR A 163 -25.21 -19.70 -17.21
C TYR A 163 -24.93 -20.47 -18.50
N LYS A 164 -23.86 -20.09 -19.23
CA LYS A 164 -23.43 -20.77 -20.45
C LYS A 164 -22.92 -22.20 -20.16
N LEU A 165 -22.23 -22.41 -19.04
CA LEU A 165 -21.82 -23.73 -18.55
C LEU A 165 -23.00 -24.61 -18.08
N LYS A 166 -24.09 -23.99 -17.59
CA LYS A 166 -25.31 -24.67 -17.17
C LYS A 166 -26.39 -24.79 -18.27
N GLY A 167 -26.10 -24.36 -19.50
CA GLY A 167 -27.03 -24.44 -20.64
C GLY A 167 -28.27 -23.53 -20.54
N MET A 168 -28.24 -22.45 -19.74
CA MET A 168 -29.40 -21.57 -19.52
C MET A 168 -29.16 -20.15 -20.08
N SER A 169 -30.19 -19.51 -20.66
CA SER A 169 -30.13 -18.17 -21.25
C SER A 169 -30.66 -17.08 -20.30
N LEU A 170 -29.98 -15.92 -20.27
CA LEU A 170 -30.39 -14.72 -19.52
C LEU A 170 -31.46 -13.96 -20.33
N LYS A 171 -32.71 -13.95 -19.85
CA LYS A 171 -33.76 -13.06 -20.40
C LYS A 171 -33.42 -11.60 -20.04
N SER A 172 -33.18 -10.77 -21.04
CA SER A 172 -32.98 -9.33 -20.89
C SER A 172 -34.32 -8.67 -20.58
N THR A 173 -34.52 -8.23 -19.34
CA THR A 173 -35.62 -7.32 -19.01
C THR A 173 -35.16 -5.89 -19.34
N PHE A 174 -35.49 -5.43 -20.54
CA PHE A 174 -35.49 -4.00 -20.86
C PHE A 174 -36.56 -3.34 -19.98
N PHE A 175 -36.19 -2.39 -19.13
CA PHE A 175 -37.13 -1.43 -18.59
C PHE A 175 -37.10 -0.19 -19.50
N ILE A 176 -38.24 0.04 -20.16
CA ILE A 176 -38.58 1.26 -20.89
C ILE A 176 -39.32 2.17 -19.90
N TYR A 177 -39.05 3.47 -20.05
CA TYR A 177 -39.59 4.68 -19.40
C TYR A 177 -38.88 5.16 -18.14
#